data_AF-A0A932RLY8-F1
#
_entry.id   AF-A0A932RLY8-F1
#
_cell.length_a   1.000
_cell.length_b   1.000
_cell.length_c   1.000
_cell.angle_alpha   90.00
_cell.angle_beta   90.00
_cell.angle_gamma   90.00
#
_symmetry.space_group_name_H-M   'P 1'
#
loop_
_entity.id
_entity.type
_entity.pdbx_description
1 polymer ?
#
loop_
_entity_poly.entity_id
_entity_poly.type
_entity_poly.pdbx_seq_one_letter_code
_entity_poly.pdbx_strand_id
1 'polypeptide(L)'
;MSIEAITMKELYERFDMEIRSIADLAGCTALRERWLSRERGLVSTEFKRLGALPKEQRPEQGKQLNELKNYVETALYALQERLEQAEAQARLRQERVDVTLPGYPYALGKSHPLRLVREEIESILIRMGFSALYTPELESELYNFDALNFPKDHPAKDAQDSFYVGENLLLRT
;
A
#
# COMPACT_ATOMS: atom_id res chain seq x y z
N MET A 1 60.97 3.34 -20.16
CA MET A 1 60.52 2.52 -19.02
C MET A 1 59.39 1.64 -19.51
N SER A 2 59.71 0.37 -19.65
CA SER A 2 58.85 -0.71 -20.15
C SER A 2 57.63 -0.81 -19.24
N ILE A 3 56.45 -0.46 -19.74
CA ILE A 3 55.20 -0.72 -19.03
C ILE A 3 54.93 -2.20 -19.24
N GLU A 4 55.11 -2.99 -18.17
CA GLU A 4 54.84 -4.43 -18.15
C GLU A 4 53.43 -4.70 -18.67
N ALA A 5 53.31 -5.66 -19.59
CA ALA A 5 52.03 -6.14 -20.07
C ALA A 5 51.33 -6.83 -18.89
N ILE A 6 50.37 -6.12 -18.28
CA ILE A 6 49.52 -6.70 -17.23
C ILE A 6 48.83 -7.91 -17.83
N THR A 7 49.00 -9.06 -17.20
CA THR A 7 48.44 -10.31 -17.68
C THR A 7 46.93 -10.34 -17.39
N MET A 8 46.10 -10.92 -18.27
CA MET A 8 44.64 -10.99 -18.04
C MET A 8 44.28 -11.54 -16.64
N LYS A 9 45.07 -12.48 -16.12
CA LYS A 9 44.90 -13.04 -14.77
C LYS A 9 45.03 -12.00 -13.66
N GLU A 10 45.96 -11.06 -13.78
CA GLU A 10 46.19 -9.99 -12.79
C GLU A 10 45.04 -8.98 -12.77
N LEU A 11 44.38 -8.77 -13.93
CA LEU A 11 43.18 -7.93 -14.01
C LEU A 11 41.99 -8.55 -13.27
N TYR A 12 41.77 -9.86 -13.40
CA TYR A 12 40.73 -10.56 -12.63
C TYR A 12 41.02 -10.52 -11.13
N GLU A 13 42.24 -10.85 -10.70
CA GLU A 13 42.63 -10.83 -9.29
C GLU A 13 42.53 -9.43 -8.66
N ARG A 14 42.90 -8.40 -9.42
CA ARG A 14 42.76 -7.01 -8.98
C ARG A 14 41.29 -6.60 -8.82
N PHE A 15 40.44 -6.94 -9.79
CA PHE A 15 39.02 -6.66 -9.69
C PHE A 15 38.38 -7.37 -8.50
N ASP A 16 38.71 -8.64 -8.29
CA ASP A 16 38.19 -9.45 -7.18
C ASP A 16 38.64 -8.92 -5.81
N MET A 17 39.84 -8.36 -5.71
CA MET A 17 40.29 -7.66 -4.48
C MET A 17 39.53 -6.35 -4.27
N GLU A 18 39.40 -5.53 -5.32
CA GLU A 18 38.75 -4.23 -5.22
C GLU A 18 37.25 -4.37 -4.90
N ILE A 19 36.53 -5.29 -5.56
CA ILE A 19 35.10 -5.51 -5.32
C ILE A 19 34.79 -6.00 -3.90
N ARG A 20 35.67 -6.79 -3.29
CA ARG A 20 35.53 -7.26 -1.91
C ARG A 20 35.67 -6.15 -0.88
N SER A 21 36.40 -5.08 -1.22
CA SER A 21 36.62 -3.95 -0.32
C SER A 21 35.45 -2.96 -0.28
N ILE A 22 34.53 -3.05 -1.24
CA ILE A 22 33.38 -2.14 -1.35
C ILE A 22 32.27 -2.55 -0.39
N ALA A 23 31.86 -1.60 0.46
CA ALA A 23 30.81 -1.79 1.46
C ALA A 23 29.56 -0.93 1.22
N ASP A 24 29.61 0.04 0.31
CA ASP A 24 28.55 1.03 0.09
C ASP A 24 28.28 1.32 -1.40
N LEU A 25 27.13 1.94 -1.68
CA LEU A 25 26.71 2.28 -3.05
C LEU A 25 27.63 3.33 -3.69
N ALA A 26 28.19 4.23 -2.89
CA ALA A 26 29.17 5.22 -3.36
C ALA A 26 30.45 4.52 -3.84
N GLY A 27 30.98 3.55 -3.08
CA GLY A 27 32.11 2.72 -3.47
C GLY A 27 31.81 1.85 -4.69
N CYS A 28 30.60 1.30 -4.81
CA CYS A 28 30.18 0.53 -5.99
C CYS A 28 30.16 1.41 -7.27
N THR A 29 29.70 2.66 -7.14
CA THR A 29 29.67 3.62 -8.24
C THR A 29 31.08 4.05 -8.63
N ALA A 30 31.94 4.32 -7.65
CA ALA A 30 33.35 4.65 -7.88
C ALA A 30 34.11 3.49 -8.55
N LEU A 31 33.85 2.25 -8.13
CA LEU A 31 34.45 1.06 -8.75
C LEU A 31 33.97 0.89 -10.20
N ARG A 32 32.67 1.10 -10.47
CA ARG A 32 32.11 1.09 -11.82
C ARG A 32 32.79 2.14 -12.71
N GLU A 33 32.95 3.37 -12.22
CA GLU A 33 33.63 4.42 -12.96
C GLU A 33 35.10 4.05 -13.26
N ARG A 34 35.82 3.52 -12.26
CA ARG A 34 37.22 3.12 -12.42
C ARG A 34 37.44 2.01 -13.45
N TRP A 35 36.52 1.05 -13.55
CA TRP A 35 36.67 -0.11 -14.44
C TRP A 35 36.00 0.06 -15.81
N LEU A 36 34.81 0.67 -15.86
CA LEU A 36 33.95 0.72 -17.05
C LEU A 36 33.82 2.13 -17.68
N SER A 37 34.50 3.16 -17.15
CA SER A 37 34.46 4.50 -17.77
C SER A 37 35.00 4.48 -19.20
N ARG A 38 34.28 5.14 -20.12
CA ARG A 38 34.59 5.16 -21.56
C ARG A 38 35.97 5.73 -21.87
N GLU A 39 36.43 6.71 -21.10
CA GLU A 39 37.69 7.41 -21.40
C GLU A 39 38.87 6.89 -20.57
N ARG A 40 38.64 6.65 -19.27
CA ARG A 40 39.68 6.33 -18.27
C ARG A 40 39.51 4.97 -17.59
N GLY A 41 38.50 4.20 -17.98
CA GLY A 41 38.27 2.86 -17.43
C GLY A 41 39.44 1.94 -17.73
N LEU A 42 39.79 1.08 -16.77
CA LEU A 42 40.83 0.06 -16.95
C LEU A 42 40.52 -0.82 -18.17
N VAL A 43 39.28 -1.26 -18.33
CA VAL A 43 38.84 -2.07 -19.48
C VAL A 43 38.98 -1.30 -20.79
N SER A 44 38.53 -0.03 -20.83
CA SER A 44 38.65 0.82 -22.03
C SER A 44 40.10 1.15 -22.39
N THR A 45 41.00 1.25 -21.42
CA THR A 45 42.44 1.45 -21.63
C THR A 45 43.07 0.22 -22.28
N GLU A 46 42.72 -0.98 -21.82
CA GLU A 46 43.17 -2.22 -22.45
C GLU A 46 42.59 -2.41 -23.86
N PHE A 47 41.34 -1.99 -24.11
CA PHE A 47 40.78 -1.95 -25.47
C PHE A 47 41.52 -0.98 -26.41
N LYS A 48 42.08 0.13 -25.91
CA LYS A 48 42.93 1.01 -26.74
C LYS A 48 44.29 0.37 -27.06
N ARG A 49 44.83 -0.43 -26.13
CA ARG A 49 46.09 -1.17 -26.32
C ARG A 49 45.96 -2.30 -27.35
N LEU A 50 44.78 -2.90 -27.52
CA LEU A 50 44.48 -3.84 -28.61
C LEU A 50 44.80 -3.31 -30.01
N GLY A 51 44.69 -1.99 -30.23
CA GLY A 51 45.00 -1.35 -31.51
C GLY A 51 46.48 -1.44 -31.92
N ALA A 52 47.38 -1.64 -30.96
CA ALA A 52 48.83 -1.70 -31.18
C ALA A 52 49.35 -3.12 -31.46
N LEU A 53 48.52 -4.16 -31.34
CA LEU A 53 48.91 -5.56 -31.51
C LEU A 53 48.89 -6.04 -32.97
N PRO A 54 49.63 -7.10 -33.34
CA PRO A 54 49.57 -7.72 -34.68
C PRO A 54 48.18 -8.29 -35.00
N LYS A 55 47.78 -8.27 -36.28
CA LYS A 55 46.44 -8.73 -36.72
C LYS A 55 46.09 -10.15 -36.28
N GLU A 56 47.07 -11.05 -36.16
CA GLU A 56 46.83 -12.44 -35.76
C GLU A 56 46.46 -12.62 -34.28
N GLN A 57 46.87 -11.71 -33.38
CA GLN A 57 46.65 -11.84 -31.92
C GLN A 57 45.45 -11.02 -31.42
N ARG A 58 44.92 -10.10 -32.24
CA ARG A 58 43.75 -9.25 -31.92
C ARG A 58 42.46 -10.02 -31.62
N PRO A 59 42.11 -11.12 -32.32
CA PRO A 59 40.83 -11.81 -32.08
C PRO A 59 40.77 -12.46 -30.70
N GLU A 60 41.84 -13.16 -30.31
CA GLU A 60 41.90 -13.90 -29.04
C GLU A 60 41.90 -12.96 -27.84
N GLN A 61 42.74 -11.91 -27.86
CA GLN A 61 42.75 -10.93 -26.78
C GLN A 61 41.48 -10.07 -26.73
N GLY A 62 40.86 -9.78 -27.88
CA GLY A 62 39.56 -9.09 -27.94
C GLY A 62 38.44 -9.89 -27.29
N LYS A 63 38.43 -11.22 -27.48
CA LYS A 63 37.49 -12.12 -26.82
C LYS A 63 37.69 -12.12 -25.31
N GLN A 64 38.93 -12.27 -24.84
CA GLN A 64 39.26 -12.27 -23.41
C GLN A 64 38.90 -10.95 -22.72
N LEU A 65 39.08 -9.81 -23.39
CA LEU A 65 38.69 -8.49 -22.85
C LEU A 65 37.16 -8.30 -22.82
N ASN A 66 36.43 -8.83 -23.80
CA ASN A 66 34.96 -8.85 -23.74
C ASN A 66 34.45 -9.73 -22.60
N GLU A 67 35.07 -10.89 -22.36
CA GLU A 67 34.75 -11.76 -21.23
C GLU A 67 35.01 -11.07 -19.89
N LEU A 68 36.16 -10.40 -19.74
CA LEU A 68 36.48 -9.61 -18.54
C LEU A 68 35.47 -8.48 -18.34
N LYS A 69 35.10 -7.76 -19.41
CA LYS A 69 34.11 -6.70 -19.36
C LYS A 69 32.76 -7.23 -18.84
N ASN A 70 32.29 -8.34 -19.41
CA ASN A 70 31.02 -8.96 -19.01
C ASN A 70 31.07 -9.45 -17.55
N TYR A 71 32.20 -10.03 -17.13
CA TYR A 71 32.42 -10.46 -15.75
C TYR A 71 32.32 -9.27 -14.78
N VAL A 72 33.03 -8.18 -15.07
CA VAL A 72 33.02 -6.95 -14.27
C VAL A 72 31.62 -6.34 -14.21
N GLU A 73 30.92 -6.24 -15.34
CA GLU A 73 29.53 -5.73 -15.39
C GLU A 73 28.58 -6.58 -14.54
N THR A 74 28.67 -7.90 -14.66
CA THR A 74 27.81 -8.85 -13.90
C THR A 74 28.08 -8.76 -12.40
N ALA A 75 29.35 -8.75 -12.00
CA ALA A 75 29.74 -8.68 -10.60
C ALA A 75 29.36 -7.33 -9.96
N LEU A 76 29.52 -6.21 -10.68
CA LEU A 76 29.08 -4.89 -10.23
C LEU A 76 27.55 -4.82 -10.11
N TYR A 77 26.81 -5.43 -11.03
CA TYR A 77 25.35 -5.49 -10.95
C TYR A 77 24.90 -6.27 -9.71
N ALA A 78 25.46 -7.46 -9.48
CA ALA A 78 25.14 -8.27 -8.31
C ALA A 78 25.52 -7.56 -6.98
N LEU A 79 26.66 -6.86 -6.94
CA LEU A 79 27.06 -6.08 -5.77
C LEU A 79 26.09 -4.93 -5.51
N GLN A 80 25.72 -4.19 -6.55
CA GLN A 80 24.77 -3.08 -6.45
C GLN A 80 23.43 -3.57 -5.90
N GLU A 81 22.86 -4.62 -6.49
CA GLU A 81 21.59 -5.19 -6.05
C GLU A 81 21.63 -5.62 -4.57
N ARG A 82 22.71 -6.30 -4.16
CA ARG A 82 22.91 -6.72 -2.76
C ARG A 82 22.94 -5.53 -1.80
N LEU A 83 23.63 -4.44 -2.17
CA LEU A 83 23.76 -3.24 -1.34
C LEU A 83 22.44 -2.48 -1.25
N GLU A 84 21.72 -2.32 -2.36
CA GLU A 84 20.38 -1.70 -2.40
C GLU A 84 19.39 -2.48 -1.54
N GLN A 85 19.38 -3.80 -1.64
CA GLN A 85 18.53 -4.65 -0.79
C GLN A 85 18.88 -4.53 0.70
N ALA A 86 20.17 -4.52 1.03
CA ALA A 86 20.62 -4.38 2.42
C ALA A 86 20.20 -3.02 3.02
N GLU A 87 20.35 -1.94 2.25
CA GLU A 87 19.93 -0.59 2.66
C GLU A 87 18.41 -0.50 2.83
N ALA A 88 17.64 -1.03 1.86
CA ALA A 88 16.19 -1.08 1.94
C ALA A 88 15.71 -1.84 3.18
N GLN A 89 16.30 -3.00 3.48
CA GLN A 89 15.97 -3.77 4.69
C GLN A 89 16.36 -3.04 5.98
N ALA A 90 17.48 -2.30 5.98
CA ALA A 90 17.88 -1.49 7.12
C ALA A 90 16.86 -0.37 7.39
N ARG A 91 16.42 0.34 6.34
CA ARG A 91 15.38 1.37 6.43
C ARG A 91 14.05 0.80 6.94
N LEU A 92 13.59 -0.32 6.37
CA LEU A 92 12.36 -1.00 6.81
C LEU A 92 12.41 -1.42 8.29
N ARG A 93 13.58 -1.84 8.79
CA ARG A 93 13.75 -2.18 10.21
C ARG A 93 13.70 -0.96 11.12
N GLN A 94 14.25 0.17 10.68
CA GLN A 94 14.22 1.44 11.42
C GLN A 94 12.82 2.05 11.45
N GLU A 95 12.09 1.95 10.35
CA GLU A 95 10.74 2.49 10.18
C GLU A 95 9.65 1.53 10.69
N ARG A 96 10.03 0.46 11.39
CA ARG A 96 9.09 -0.53 11.91
C ARG A 96 8.22 0.12 12.99
N VAL A 97 6.94 0.30 12.67
CA VAL A 97 5.91 0.78 13.60
C VAL A 97 5.12 -0.39 14.21
N ASP A 98 4.61 -0.19 15.43
CA ASP A 98 3.67 -1.12 16.05
C ASP A 98 2.25 -0.85 15.52
N VAL A 99 1.77 -1.73 14.66
CA VAL A 99 0.43 -1.65 14.04
C VAL A 99 -0.71 -1.99 15.00
N THR A 100 -0.41 -2.47 16.21
CA THR A 100 -1.41 -2.81 17.23
C THR A 100 -1.74 -1.66 18.16
N LEU A 101 -0.96 -0.58 18.10
CA LEU A 101 -1.24 0.61 18.91
C LEU A 101 -2.58 1.22 18.51
N PRO A 102 -3.39 1.66 19.49
CA PRO A 102 -4.64 2.34 19.21
C PRO A 102 -4.34 3.64 18.44
N GLY A 103 -5.01 3.80 17.30
CA GLY A 103 -4.98 5.04 16.54
C GLY A 103 -5.67 6.19 17.28
N TYR A 104 -5.74 7.34 16.63
CA TYR A 104 -6.49 8.47 17.16
C TYR A 104 -7.98 8.14 17.29
N PRO A 105 -8.60 8.35 18.47
CA PRO A 105 -9.99 8.00 18.67
C PRO A 105 -10.89 8.90 17.82
N TYR A 106 -11.84 8.29 17.13
CA TYR A 106 -12.96 8.98 16.50
C TYR A 106 -14.27 8.45 17.11
N ALA A 107 -15.14 9.36 17.53
CA ALA A 107 -16.41 8.99 18.13
C ALA A 107 -17.39 8.52 17.06
N LEU A 108 -17.76 7.24 17.09
CA LEU A 108 -18.88 6.72 16.31
C LEU A 108 -20.21 7.06 17.02
N GLY A 109 -21.18 7.53 16.25
CA GLY A 109 -22.56 7.70 16.74
C GLY A 109 -23.20 6.36 17.11
N LYS A 110 -24.24 6.40 17.94
CA LYS A 110 -25.03 5.23 18.33
C LYS A 110 -26.50 5.43 17.97
N SER A 111 -27.17 4.37 17.54
CA SER A 111 -28.62 4.39 17.33
C SER A 111 -29.37 4.48 18.65
N HIS A 112 -30.49 5.21 18.66
CA HIS A 112 -31.35 5.30 19.83
C HIS A 112 -31.97 3.92 20.16
N PRO A 113 -32.06 3.50 21.44
CA PRO A 113 -32.58 2.17 21.81
C PRO A 113 -33.99 1.88 21.26
N LEU A 114 -34.91 2.85 21.30
CA LEU A 114 -36.25 2.69 20.74
C LEU A 114 -36.24 2.39 19.23
N ARG A 115 -35.28 2.98 18.50
CA ARG A 115 -35.13 2.73 17.08
C ARG A 115 -34.66 1.31 16.81
N LEU A 116 -33.70 0.81 17.61
CA LEU A 116 -33.20 -0.57 17.50
C LEU A 116 -34.34 -1.58 17.69
N VAL A 117 -35.14 -1.41 18.75
CA VAL A 117 -36.27 -2.29 19.04
C VAL A 117 -37.33 -2.21 17.95
N ARG A 118 -37.65 -1.00 17.46
CA ARG A 118 -38.60 -0.82 16.35
C ARG A 118 -38.12 -1.53 15.08
N GLU A 119 -36.87 -1.33 14.68
CA GLU A 119 -36.28 -1.95 13.48
C GLU A 119 -36.25 -3.48 13.60
N GLU A 120 -36.03 -4.02 14.80
CA GLU A 120 -36.09 -5.47 15.05
C GLU A 120 -37.50 -6.02 14.82
N ILE A 121 -38.52 -5.38 15.41
CA ILE A 121 -39.93 -5.78 15.24
C ILE A 121 -40.36 -5.66 13.77
N GLU A 122 -40.03 -4.54 13.13
CA GLU A 122 -40.30 -4.31 11.70
C GLU A 122 -39.65 -5.41 10.84
N SER A 123 -38.40 -5.77 11.12
CA SER A 123 -37.69 -6.81 10.37
C SER A 123 -38.39 -8.17 10.46
N ILE A 124 -38.88 -8.54 11.64
CA ILE A 124 -39.59 -9.82 11.84
C ILE A 124 -40.90 -9.82 11.03
N LEU A 125 -41.69 -8.75 11.10
CA LEU A 125 -42.98 -8.66 10.40
C LEU A 125 -42.80 -8.61 8.88
N ILE A 126 -41.79 -7.89 8.38
CA ILE A 126 -41.48 -7.83 6.95
C ILE A 126 -41.11 -9.22 6.43
N ARG A 127 -40.35 -10.02 7.20
CA ARG A 127 -40.02 -11.41 6.83
C ARG A 127 -41.26 -12.31 6.75
N MET A 128 -42.33 -11.98 7.47
CA MET A 128 -43.61 -12.68 7.41
C MET A 128 -44.49 -12.20 6.23
N GLY A 129 -44.05 -11.22 5.45
CA GLY A 129 -44.76 -10.68 4.29
C GLY A 129 -45.61 -9.43 4.57
N PHE A 130 -45.46 -8.80 5.75
CA PHE A 130 -46.11 -7.52 6.04
C PHE A 130 -45.33 -6.33 5.46
N SER A 131 -46.03 -5.21 5.26
CA SER A 131 -45.43 -3.94 4.80
C SER A 131 -45.58 -2.87 5.88
N ALA A 132 -44.55 -2.04 6.06
CA ALA A 132 -44.61 -0.90 6.97
C ALA A 132 -45.27 0.31 6.30
N LEU A 133 -46.21 0.94 7.00
CA LEU A 133 -46.85 2.19 6.57
C LEU A 133 -46.69 3.24 7.67
N TYR A 134 -46.32 4.45 7.25
CA TYR A 134 -46.19 5.59 8.14
C TYR A 134 -47.36 6.55 7.89
N THR A 135 -48.09 6.87 8.94
CA THR A 135 -49.17 7.87 8.94
C THR A 135 -48.83 9.03 9.86
N PRO A 136 -49.47 10.21 9.67
CA PRO A 136 -49.27 11.37 10.54
C PRO A 136 -49.52 11.07 12.02
N GLU A 137 -48.89 11.84 12.90
CA GLU A 137 -49.14 11.76 14.35
C GLU A 137 -50.38 12.56 14.77
N LEU A 138 -50.73 13.60 14.01
CA LEU A 138 -51.98 14.34 14.17
C LEU A 138 -53.07 13.66 13.33
N GLU A 139 -54.13 13.23 13.98
CA GLU A 139 -55.20 12.43 13.38
C GLU A 139 -56.58 13.03 13.70
N SER A 140 -57.57 12.68 12.87
CA SER A 140 -58.97 13.05 13.13
C SER A 140 -59.66 12.10 14.10
N GLU A 141 -60.67 12.58 14.84
CA GLU A 141 -61.48 11.74 15.73
C GLU A 141 -62.10 10.53 15.04
N LEU A 142 -62.47 10.70 13.76
CA LEU A 142 -63.04 9.63 12.94
C LEU A 142 -62.09 8.42 12.84
N TYR A 143 -60.83 8.66 12.50
CA TYR A 143 -59.86 7.57 12.28
C TYR A 143 -59.23 7.06 13.58
N ASN A 144 -59.08 7.91 14.60
CA ASN A 144 -58.55 7.47 15.89
C ASN A 144 -59.58 6.68 16.71
N PHE A 145 -60.88 6.93 16.52
CA PHE A 145 -61.91 6.33 17.37
C PHE A 145 -63.13 5.78 16.65
N ASP A 146 -63.87 6.62 15.93
CA ASP A 146 -65.22 6.25 15.47
C ASP A 146 -65.16 5.06 14.48
N ALA A 147 -64.16 5.04 13.59
CA ALA A 147 -63.90 3.94 12.66
C ALA A 147 -63.41 2.65 13.35
N LEU A 148 -62.91 2.75 14.58
CA LEU A 148 -62.51 1.63 15.44
C LEU A 148 -63.65 1.18 16.38
N ASN A 149 -64.89 1.62 16.10
CA ASN A 149 -66.10 1.27 16.84
C ASN A 149 -66.17 1.84 18.27
N PHE A 150 -65.55 3.01 18.50
CA PHE A 150 -65.68 3.77 19.75
C PHE A 150 -66.70 4.92 19.57
N PRO A 151 -67.96 4.78 20.02
CA PRO A 151 -68.93 5.88 19.98
C PRO A 151 -68.51 7.05 20.88
N LYS A 152 -69.16 8.21 20.71
CA LYS A 152 -68.83 9.46 21.45
C LYS A 152 -68.83 9.30 22.97
N ASP A 153 -69.79 8.56 23.51
CA ASP A 153 -69.92 8.36 24.96
C ASP A 153 -69.16 7.12 25.47
N HIS A 154 -68.18 6.62 24.72
CA HIS A 154 -67.43 5.42 25.11
C HIS A 154 -66.39 5.75 26.20
N PRO A 155 -66.42 5.09 27.37
CA PRO A 155 -65.49 5.39 28.47
C PRO A 155 -64.01 5.27 28.10
N ALA A 156 -63.68 4.45 27.10
CA ALA A 156 -62.31 4.32 26.60
C ALA A 156 -61.78 5.55 25.84
N LYS A 157 -62.64 6.48 25.36
CA LYS A 157 -62.20 7.76 24.80
C LYS A 157 -61.59 8.65 25.89
N ASP A 158 -62.28 8.73 27.02
CA ASP A 158 -61.80 9.49 28.19
C ASP A 158 -60.60 8.81 28.88
N ALA A 159 -60.48 7.48 28.80
CA ALA A 159 -59.40 6.73 29.44
C ALA A 159 -58.05 6.79 28.69
N GLN A 160 -58.02 7.24 27.43
CA GLN A 160 -56.81 7.29 26.61
C GLN A 160 -55.98 8.56 26.80
N ASP A 161 -56.42 9.52 27.62
CA ASP A 161 -55.74 10.80 27.87
C ASP A 161 -55.25 11.49 26.58
N SER A 162 -56.07 11.48 25.53
CA SER A 162 -55.69 12.00 24.21
C SER A 162 -55.51 13.52 24.22
N PHE A 163 -54.48 14.01 23.53
CA PHE A 163 -54.21 15.43 23.39
C PHE A 163 -54.95 16.02 22.19
N TYR A 164 -56.01 16.79 22.46
CA TYR A 164 -56.82 17.46 21.44
C TYR A 164 -56.18 18.76 20.94
N VAL A 165 -56.27 18.99 19.63
CA VAL A 165 -55.80 20.19 18.93
C VAL A 165 -56.98 20.78 18.15
N GLY A 166 -57.71 21.69 18.79
CA GLY A 166 -58.96 22.23 18.24
C GLY A 166 -60.14 21.28 18.46
N GLU A 167 -61.14 21.31 17.56
CA GLU A 167 -62.41 20.61 17.79
C GLU A 167 -62.42 19.14 17.33
N ASN A 168 -61.71 18.79 16.25
CA ASN A 168 -61.82 17.46 15.61
C ASN A 168 -60.47 16.77 15.33
N LEU A 169 -59.36 17.32 15.83
CA LEU A 169 -58.02 16.78 15.63
C LEU A 169 -57.37 16.47 16.97
N LEU A 170 -56.55 15.42 17.03
CA LEU A 170 -55.83 15.00 18.22
C LEU A 170 -54.52 14.30 17.88
N LEU A 171 -53.60 14.21 18.85
CA LEU A 171 -52.41 13.35 18.75
C LEU A 171 -52.84 11.89 18.95
N ARG A 172 -52.60 11.05 17.94
CA ARG A 172 -53.08 9.65 17.91
C ARG A 172 -52.67 8.85 19.15
N THR A 173 -53.54 7.95 19.59
CA THR A 173 -53.40 7.15 20.82
C THR A 173 -53.62 5.65 20.59
#